data_AF-A0A934L6J4-F1
#
_entry.id   AF-A0A934L6J4-F1
#
_cell.length_a   1.000
_cell.length_b   1.000
_cell.length_c   1.000
_cell.angle_alpha   90.00
_cell.angle_beta   90.00
_cell.angle_gamma   90.00
#
_symmetry.space_group_name_H-M   'P 1'
#
loop_
_entity.id
_entity.type
_entity.pdbx_description
1 polymer ?
#
loop_
_entity_poly.entity_id
_entity_poly.type
_entity_poly.pdbx_seq_one_letter_code
_entity_poly.pdbx_strand_id
1 'polypeptide(L)'
;MTDILVTLTPSRTAGVAPLAVFFDASATTGLTGDDFLSANFSWDFDDASAGVWQTTGKSRNRATGFLAAHVFETPGTYVVSVSVRDRAGRLGPVGTVSITVSDPAAVYAGNATRCVSRTGDFTDAPANCATLTSTDLAAQLSWLNAAANRRLLLRSGETWPGVSLALSGSGPNTLGAFGPGARPILQLGANPGQSAGLLVSGTDWRVMDLDLDGTNLPPANTEGATVVGSTGTEFLGMNLSIHNGNEVGWGVGGDRSYLYNSQVQNNAYFSVYVDGVDSALMGSSVDQMRIAVSFIRPSESRNVYITDNLIDASRAAPTTGIKWHSRRGVITDNIITAGTSRIATSASDVECDFSLAVDRNLGMLLIERNILKPDGNPANDDYISTGIDLTENDAMVRNNLIYDMNLAFRGACGASNVHVLNNSVYMTPNTTGLNIGNGDFLNIELPAVSNWEVRNNLMWSENPGINGLGELINLGATTGIALSNNLYYKPSKANPFAVGPSGLPTARYDLSGWQALGLDSHSLLADPQLVSANPASADFFRLGASSPAIGAGTPVAVFEDFYRTPRPSADGYDIGAINFR
;
A
#
# COMPACT_ATOMS: atom_id res chain seq x y z
N MET A 1 6.95 -33.51 11.91
CA MET A 1 6.70 -32.20 11.31
C MET A 1 7.29 -32.24 9.92
N THR A 2 6.58 -31.74 8.92
CA THR A 2 7.10 -31.57 7.56
C THR A 2 8.10 -30.42 7.54
N ASP A 3 9.16 -30.57 6.75
CA ASP A 3 10.12 -29.49 6.53
C ASP A 3 9.44 -28.36 5.75
N ILE A 4 9.82 -27.11 6.07
CA ILE A 4 9.34 -25.96 5.30
C ILE A 4 10.02 -26.00 3.93
N LEU A 5 9.21 -26.02 2.87
CA LEU A 5 9.68 -25.96 1.50
C LEU A 5 9.36 -24.57 0.96
N VAL A 6 10.37 -23.69 0.99
CA VAL A 6 10.26 -22.30 0.51
C VAL A 6 10.15 -22.29 -1.01
N THR A 7 9.06 -21.69 -1.50
CA THR A 7 8.85 -21.43 -2.92
C THR A 7 9.13 -19.96 -3.18
N LEU A 8 9.84 -19.65 -4.27
CA LEU A 8 10.08 -18.29 -4.74
C LEU A 8 9.90 -18.29 -6.26
N THR A 9 8.87 -17.61 -6.74
CA THR A 9 8.52 -17.54 -8.15
C THR A 9 8.61 -16.09 -8.62
N PRO A 10 9.63 -15.72 -9.41
CA PRO A 10 9.68 -14.40 -10.04
C PRO A 10 8.80 -14.38 -11.29
N SER A 11 8.24 -13.22 -11.63
CA SER A 11 7.47 -13.01 -12.85
C SER A 11 8.31 -13.16 -14.12
N ARG A 12 9.62 -12.92 -14.01
CA ARG A 12 10.65 -13.16 -15.03
C ARG A 12 12.03 -13.26 -14.38
N THR A 13 12.97 -13.89 -15.06
CA THR A 13 14.37 -14.03 -14.57
C THR A 13 15.38 -13.20 -15.34
N ALA A 14 14.95 -12.53 -16.41
CA ALA A 14 15.82 -11.64 -17.18
C ALA A 14 15.04 -10.53 -17.89
N GLY A 15 15.73 -9.47 -18.27
CA GLY A 15 15.20 -8.39 -19.10
C GLY A 15 16.13 -7.17 -19.15
N VAL A 16 15.67 -6.09 -19.78
CA VAL A 16 16.47 -4.86 -19.97
C VAL A 16 16.25 -3.91 -18.80
N ALA A 17 17.32 -3.24 -18.33
CA ALA A 17 17.22 -2.20 -17.31
C ALA A 17 16.49 -0.93 -17.81
N PRO A 18 15.69 -0.26 -16.98
CA PRO A 18 15.21 -0.72 -15.68
C PRO A 18 14.29 -1.94 -15.82
N LEU A 19 14.47 -2.95 -14.96
CA LEU A 19 13.72 -4.20 -14.99
C LEU A 19 12.85 -4.35 -13.75
N ALA A 20 11.54 -4.27 -13.92
CA ALA A 20 10.59 -4.59 -12.86
C ALA A 20 10.34 -6.12 -12.79
N VAL A 21 10.40 -6.67 -11.58
CA VAL A 21 10.12 -8.08 -11.31
C VAL A 21 9.18 -8.18 -10.11
N PHE A 22 8.14 -9.00 -10.24
CA PHE A 22 7.24 -9.37 -9.14
C PHE A 22 7.65 -10.74 -8.61
N PHE A 23 7.56 -10.95 -7.31
CA PHE A 23 7.94 -12.19 -6.65
C PHE A 23 6.79 -12.72 -5.80
N ASP A 24 6.47 -14.00 -5.97
CA ASP A 24 5.44 -14.71 -5.20
C ASP A 24 6.06 -15.87 -4.42
N ALA A 25 5.94 -15.83 -3.08
CA ALA A 25 6.36 -16.90 -2.17
C ALA A 25 5.17 -17.61 -1.47
N SER A 26 3.94 -17.29 -1.85
CA SER A 26 2.71 -17.83 -1.24
C SER A 26 2.52 -19.34 -1.43
N ALA A 27 3.19 -19.94 -2.42
CA ALA A 27 3.21 -21.38 -2.63
C ALA A 27 4.23 -22.12 -1.74
N THR A 28 4.78 -21.47 -0.71
CA THR A 28 5.61 -22.11 0.31
C THR A 28 4.77 -23.10 1.11
N THR A 29 5.28 -24.32 1.31
CA THR A 29 4.55 -25.41 1.99
C THR A 29 5.28 -25.90 3.24
N GLY A 30 4.61 -26.74 4.04
CA GLY A 30 5.16 -27.24 5.30
C GLY A 30 5.16 -26.20 6.41
N LEU A 31 4.41 -25.11 6.25
CA LEU A 31 4.17 -24.09 7.27
C LEU A 31 3.26 -24.65 8.36
N THR A 32 3.43 -24.19 9.60
CA THR A 32 2.54 -24.60 10.69
C THR A 32 1.10 -24.19 10.39
N GLY A 33 0.22 -25.19 10.20
CA GLY A 33 -1.19 -24.99 9.86
C GLY A 33 -1.43 -24.54 8.41
N ASP A 34 -0.44 -24.68 7.52
CA ASP A 34 -0.47 -24.20 6.13
C ASP A 34 -0.81 -22.70 6.01
N ASP A 35 -0.49 -21.95 7.06
CA ASP A 35 -0.85 -20.55 7.22
C ASP A 35 0.31 -19.65 6.79
N PHE A 36 0.31 -19.28 5.50
CA PHE A 36 1.28 -18.33 4.97
C PHE A 36 0.95 -16.87 5.33
N LEU A 37 -0.30 -16.55 5.70
CA LEU A 37 -0.68 -15.19 6.08
C LEU A 37 -0.02 -14.78 7.40
N SER A 38 0.07 -15.73 8.33
CA SER A 38 0.77 -15.55 9.60
C SER A 38 2.27 -15.80 9.51
N ALA A 39 2.79 -16.34 8.41
CA ALA A 39 4.24 -16.50 8.24
C ALA A 39 4.92 -15.14 7.97
N ASN A 40 6.20 -15.03 8.34
CA ASN A 40 7.04 -13.90 8.00
C ASN A 40 7.94 -14.27 6.82
N PHE A 41 7.95 -13.39 5.83
CA PHE A 41 8.78 -13.46 4.64
C PHE A 41 9.61 -12.18 4.60
N SER A 42 10.92 -12.35 4.52
CA SER A 42 11.89 -11.24 4.48
C SER A 42 12.74 -11.36 3.23
N TRP A 43 12.76 -10.31 2.43
CA TRP A 43 13.40 -10.28 1.11
C TRP A 43 14.69 -9.46 1.11
N ASP A 44 15.69 -9.95 0.39
CA ASP A 44 16.91 -9.24 0.00
C ASP A 44 17.03 -9.35 -1.53
N PHE A 45 17.12 -8.21 -2.22
CA PHE A 45 17.19 -8.20 -3.69
C PHE A 45 18.62 -8.24 -4.23
N ASP A 46 19.64 -8.29 -3.36
CA ASP A 46 21.06 -8.24 -3.73
C ASP A 46 21.44 -6.97 -4.52
N ASP A 47 20.66 -5.91 -4.38
CA ASP A 47 20.83 -4.63 -5.06
C ASP A 47 21.25 -3.54 -4.07
N ALA A 48 22.49 -3.60 -3.63
CA ALA A 48 23.06 -2.63 -2.68
C ALA A 48 23.05 -1.19 -3.24
N SER A 49 22.97 -1.04 -4.56
CA SER A 49 22.94 0.27 -5.23
C SER A 49 21.56 0.92 -5.24
N ALA A 50 20.51 0.17 -4.89
CA ALA A 50 19.14 0.65 -4.91
C ALA A 50 18.93 1.86 -3.99
N GLY A 51 19.71 2.06 -2.91
CA GLY A 51 19.54 3.22 -2.02
C GLY A 51 18.22 3.17 -1.23
N VAL A 52 17.58 4.33 -1.02
CA VAL A 52 16.40 4.47 -0.15
C VAL A 52 15.21 5.11 -0.85
N TRP A 53 14.00 4.76 -0.40
CA TRP A 53 12.76 5.43 -0.80
C TRP A 53 12.75 6.87 -0.32
N GLN A 54 12.42 7.82 -1.20
CA GLN A 54 12.33 9.24 -0.82
C GLN A 54 11.15 9.54 0.10
N THR A 55 10.07 8.75 -0.02
CA THR A 55 8.84 8.85 0.76
C THR A 55 9.01 8.43 2.22
N THR A 56 9.78 7.37 2.48
CA THR A 56 9.88 6.73 3.81
C THR A 56 11.29 6.69 4.39
N GLY A 57 12.32 6.91 3.57
CA GLY A 57 13.73 6.74 3.94
C GLY A 57 14.18 5.27 4.13
N LYS A 58 13.30 4.30 3.87
CA LYS A 58 13.61 2.86 4.01
C LYS A 58 14.41 2.35 2.81
N SER A 59 15.20 1.30 3.04
CA SER A 59 16.01 0.66 1.98
C SER A 59 15.14 0.11 0.86
N ARG A 60 15.49 0.42 -0.40
CA ARG A 60 14.86 -0.19 -1.60
C ARG A 60 15.32 -1.63 -1.82
N ASN A 61 16.42 -2.06 -1.19
CA ASN A 61 16.97 -3.42 -1.30
C ASN A 61 16.34 -4.44 -0.32
N ARG A 62 15.25 -4.10 0.37
CA ARG A 62 14.62 -4.94 1.39
C ARG A 62 13.11 -4.83 1.29
N ALA A 63 12.42 -5.95 1.47
CA ALA A 63 10.95 -6.00 1.52
C ALA A 63 10.47 -7.06 2.51
N THR A 64 9.18 -7.06 2.84
CA THR A 64 8.52 -8.15 3.58
C THR A 64 7.18 -8.51 2.95
N GLY A 65 6.66 -9.67 3.37
CA GLY A 65 5.36 -10.18 2.94
C GLY A 65 5.48 -11.33 1.96
N PHE A 66 4.43 -12.13 1.82
CA PHE A 66 4.43 -13.30 0.92
C PHE A 66 4.47 -12.92 -0.57
N LEU A 67 4.27 -11.64 -0.90
CA LEU A 67 4.52 -11.03 -2.20
C LEU A 67 5.51 -9.88 -2.03
N ALA A 68 6.32 -9.65 -3.07
CA ALA A 68 7.20 -8.48 -3.17
C ALA A 68 7.39 -8.09 -4.63
N ALA A 69 7.85 -6.86 -4.88
CA ALA A 69 8.32 -6.44 -6.19
C ALA A 69 9.58 -5.58 -6.05
N HIS A 70 10.41 -5.57 -7.09
CA HIS A 70 11.63 -4.75 -7.15
C HIS A 70 11.86 -4.24 -8.58
N VAL A 71 12.49 -3.07 -8.69
CA VAL A 71 12.95 -2.51 -9.97
C VAL A 71 14.47 -2.45 -9.95
N PHE A 72 15.10 -3.30 -10.75
CA PHE A 72 16.55 -3.27 -10.93
C PHE A 72 16.90 -2.18 -11.94
N GLU A 73 17.36 -1.04 -11.44
CA GLU A 73 17.67 0.14 -12.27
C GLU A 73 18.99 -0.01 -13.04
N THR A 74 19.94 -0.78 -12.51
CA THR A 74 21.28 -0.96 -13.11
C THR A 74 21.49 -2.35 -13.70
N PRO A 75 22.26 -2.48 -14.79
CA PRO A 75 22.58 -3.78 -15.39
C PRO A 75 23.44 -4.62 -14.46
N GLY A 76 23.20 -5.93 -14.43
CA GLY A 76 23.92 -6.84 -13.55
C GLY A 76 23.21 -8.17 -13.35
N THR A 77 23.80 -9.02 -12.53
CA THR A 77 23.16 -10.25 -12.06
C THR A 77 22.95 -10.14 -10.56
N TYR A 78 21.71 -10.35 -10.12
CA TYR A 78 21.28 -10.20 -8.74
C TYR A 78 20.80 -11.55 -8.20
N VAL A 79 21.21 -11.94 -7.00
CA VAL A 79 20.74 -13.15 -6.33
C VAL A 79 19.69 -12.80 -5.29
N VAL A 80 18.44 -12.68 -5.74
CA VAL A 80 17.31 -12.38 -4.86
C VAL A 80 17.09 -13.56 -3.90
N SER A 81 16.85 -13.25 -2.63
CA SER A 81 16.59 -14.25 -1.60
C SER A 81 15.37 -13.94 -0.74
N VAL A 82 14.71 -14.99 -0.25
CA VAL A 82 13.64 -14.89 0.75
C VAL A 82 13.91 -15.83 1.93
N SER A 83 13.86 -15.28 3.13
CA SER A 83 13.86 -16.04 4.37
C SER A 83 12.43 -16.17 4.89
N VAL A 84 12.03 -17.40 5.24
CA VAL A 84 10.66 -17.69 5.72
C VAL A 84 10.69 -18.20 7.15
N ARG A 85 9.86 -17.59 8.00
CA ARG A 85 9.60 -18.04 9.36
C ARG A 85 8.11 -18.30 9.54
N ASP A 86 7.72 -19.52 9.90
CA ASP A 86 6.31 -19.84 10.12
C ASP A 86 5.75 -19.26 11.43
N ARG A 87 4.44 -19.37 11.65
CA ARG A 87 3.78 -18.85 12.86
C ARG A 87 4.27 -19.46 14.18
N ALA A 88 4.87 -20.66 14.14
CA ALA A 88 5.48 -21.30 15.31
C ALA A 88 6.92 -20.84 15.56
N GLY A 89 7.44 -19.95 14.70
CA GLY A 89 8.80 -19.43 14.79
C GLY A 89 9.85 -20.29 14.09
N ARG A 90 9.46 -21.39 13.42
CA ARG A 90 10.40 -22.26 12.69
C ARG A 90 10.90 -21.56 11.44
N LEU A 91 12.21 -21.58 11.25
CA LEU A 91 12.86 -21.06 10.05
C LEU A 91 12.93 -22.15 8.97
N GLY A 92 12.54 -21.79 7.75
CA GLY A 92 12.81 -22.59 6.56
C GLY A 92 14.20 -22.34 5.99
N PRO A 93 14.63 -23.12 4.98
CA PRO A 93 15.81 -22.78 4.19
C PRO A 93 15.61 -21.45 3.45
N VAL A 94 16.70 -20.75 3.12
CA VAL A 94 16.63 -19.54 2.31
C VAL A 94 16.33 -19.93 0.86
N GLY A 95 15.24 -19.40 0.30
CA GLY A 95 14.94 -19.52 -1.12
C GLY A 95 15.72 -18.48 -1.92
N THR A 96 16.25 -18.83 -3.09
CA THR A 96 17.04 -17.91 -3.94
C THR A 96 16.69 -18.04 -5.42
N VAL A 97 16.76 -16.94 -6.16
CA VAL A 97 16.72 -16.94 -7.63
C VAL A 97 17.68 -15.89 -8.20
N SER A 98 18.26 -16.18 -9.37
CA SER A 98 19.12 -15.23 -10.07
C SER A 98 18.31 -14.43 -11.10
N ILE A 99 18.43 -13.10 -11.06
CA ILE A 99 17.85 -12.17 -12.03
C ILE A 99 18.96 -11.54 -12.87
N THR A 100 18.86 -11.63 -14.19
CA THR A 100 19.85 -11.05 -15.11
C THR A 100 19.29 -9.82 -15.81
N VAL A 101 19.93 -8.68 -15.59
CA VAL A 101 19.52 -7.37 -16.09
C VAL A 101 20.50 -6.90 -17.15
N SER A 102 20.02 -6.82 -18.40
CA SER A 102 20.81 -6.41 -19.56
C SER A 102 21.00 -4.90 -19.62
N ASP A 103 22.16 -4.47 -20.11
CA ASP A 103 22.49 -3.07 -20.32
C ASP A 103 21.64 -2.42 -21.42
N PRO A 104 20.81 -1.41 -21.11
CA PRO A 104 20.01 -0.71 -22.12
C PRO A 104 20.88 -0.01 -23.19
N ALA A 105 22.10 0.41 -22.88
CA ALA A 105 23.01 0.99 -23.87
C ALA A 105 23.45 -0.04 -24.92
N ALA A 106 23.64 -1.30 -24.51
CA ALA A 106 23.96 -2.40 -25.41
C ALA A 106 22.73 -2.88 -26.19
N VAL A 107 21.58 -3.03 -25.53
CA VAL A 107 20.33 -3.51 -26.16
C VAL A 107 19.80 -2.52 -27.19
N TYR A 108 19.84 -1.22 -26.88
CA TYR A 108 19.33 -0.15 -27.74
C TYR A 108 20.45 0.55 -28.54
N ALA A 109 21.54 -0.15 -28.85
CA ALA A 109 22.70 0.43 -29.53
C ALA A 109 22.39 0.94 -30.95
N GLY A 110 23.12 1.99 -31.37
CA GLY A 110 23.04 2.53 -32.73
C GLY A 110 21.65 3.07 -33.09
N ASN A 111 21.10 2.63 -34.22
CA ASN A 111 19.82 3.13 -34.74
C ASN A 111 18.58 2.66 -33.95
N ALA A 112 18.78 1.84 -32.91
CA ALA A 112 17.73 1.42 -31.98
C ALA A 112 17.42 2.47 -30.89
N THR A 113 18.28 3.49 -30.70
CA THR A 113 17.96 4.67 -29.88
C THR A 113 17.76 5.90 -30.75
N ARG A 114 16.64 6.61 -30.55
CA ARG A 114 16.41 7.97 -31.07
C ARG A 114 16.38 8.99 -29.94
N CYS A 115 17.20 10.03 -30.07
CA CYS A 115 17.15 11.21 -29.22
C CYS A 115 16.46 12.33 -30.00
N VAL A 116 15.33 12.81 -29.51
CA VAL A 116 14.49 13.76 -30.24
C VAL A 116 14.40 15.07 -29.46
N SER A 117 14.72 16.16 -30.16
CA SER A 117 14.56 17.53 -29.66
C SER A 117 13.70 18.33 -30.64
N ARG A 118 12.82 19.17 -30.13
CA ARG A 118 12.04 20.13 -30.91
C ARG A 118 12.92 21.28 -31.41
N THR A 119 13.95 21.67 -30.66
CA THR A 119 14.83 22.80 -30.98
C THR A 119 16.17 22.40 -31.59
N GLY A 120 16.50 21.11 -31.60
CA GLY A 120 17.78 20.58 -32.06
C GLY A 120 18.89 20.63 -31.02
N ASP A 121 18.55 20.73 -29.73
CA ASP A 121 19.52 20.62 -28.63
C ASP A 121 19.69 19.15 -28.23
N PHE A 122 20.88 18.62 -28.49
CA PHE A 122 21.28 17.25 -28.17
C PHE A 122 22.39 17.19 -27.12
N THR A 123 22.61 18.27 -26.38
CA THR A 123 23.57 18.29 -25.27
C THR A 123 23.20 17.17 -24.28
N ASP A 124 24.17 16.38 -23.85
CA ASP A 124 23.97 15.23 -22.95
C ASP A 124 23.07 14.10 -23.51
N ALA A 125 22.84 14.06 -24.82
CA ALA A 125 22.24 12.89 -25.45
C ALA A 125 23.16 11.66 -25.32
N PRO A 126 22.63 10.46 -25.07
CA PRO A 126 23.43 9.24 -25.05
C PRO A 126 24.27 9.06 -26.31
N ALA A 127 25.50 8.58 -26.13
CA ALA A 127 26.39 8.31 -27.25
C ALA A 127 25.74 7.37 -28.28
N ASN A 128 25.97 7.65 -29.56
CA ASN A 128 25.51 6.85 -30.71
C ASN A 128 23.98 6.75 -30.90
N CYS A 129 23.17 7.57 -30.21
CA CYS A 129 21.76 7.67 -30.59
C CYS A 129 21.60 8.43 -31.92
N ALA A 130 20.54 8.10 -32.66
CA ALA A 130 20.12 8.91 -33.80
C ALA A 130 19.49 10.21 -33.27
N THR A 131 20.18 11.34 -33.47
CA THR A 131 19.70 12.67 -33.10
C THR A 131 18.74 13.20 -34.17
N LEU A 132 17.53 13.58 -33.76
CA LEU A 132 16.47 14.03 -34.66
C LEU A 132 15.85 15.32 -34.16
N THR A 133 15.91 16.37 -34.99
CA THR A 133 15.15 17.60 -34.74
C THR A 133 13.76 17.41 -35.32
N SER A 134 12.73 17.30 -34.47
CA SER A 134 11.37 17.04 -34.92
C SER A 134 10.33 17.57 -33.94
N THR A 135 9.22 18.06 -34.48
CA THR A 135 8.00 18.37 -33.72
C THR A 135 6.92 17.30 -33.90
N ASP A 136 7.15 16.31 -34.76
CA ASP A 136 6.20 15.23 -35.06
C ASP A 136 6.48 14.01 -34.18
N LEU A 137 5.96 14.05 -32.96
CA LEU A 137 6.09 12.95 -32.01
C LEU A 137 5.37 11.68 -32.50
N ALA A 138 4.26 11.82 -33.24
CA ALA A 138 3.48 10.70 -33.75
C ALA A 138 4.30 9.81 -34.70
N ALA A 139 5.11 10.42 -35.59
CA ALA A 139 6.05 9.68 -36.42
C ALA A 139 7.11 8.93 -35.60
N GLN A 140 7.57 9.51 -34.48
CA GLN A 140 8.56 8.87 -33.61
C GLN A 140 7.96 7.70 -32.82
N LEU A 141 6.72 7.82 -32.37
CA LEU A 141 5.99 6.73 -31.72
C LEU A 141 5.66 5.60 -32.71
N SER A 142 5.31 5.94 -33.95
CA SER A 142 5.11 4.94 -35.02
C SER A 142 6.39 4.14 -35.26
N TRP A 143 7.55 4.81 -35.25
CA TRP A 143 8.83 4.11 -35.26
C TRP A 143 9.02 3.28 -33.98
N LEU A 144 8.77 3.82 -32.79
CA LEU A 144 8.99 3.10 -31.54
C LEU A 144 8.17 1.79 -31.48
N ASN A 145 6.92 1.82 -31.93
CA ASN A 145 6.02 0.65 -31.97
C ASN A 145 6.38 -0.39 -33.03
N ALA A 146 7.09 -0.01 -34.10
CA ALA A 146 7.26 -0.86 -35.26
C ALA A 146 8.24 -2.04 -35.06
N ALA A 147 8.97 -2.10 -33.95
CA ALA A 147 9.73 -3.29 -33.55
C ALA A 147 10.05 -3.28 -32.05
N ALA A 148 10.42 -4.45 -31.53
CA ALA A 148 11.07 -4.59 -30.22
C ALA A 148 12.48 -3.98 -30.21
N ASN A 149 13.07 -3.86 -29.03
CA ASN A 149 14.42 -3.34 -28.80
C ASN A 149 14.59 -1.90 -29.31
N ARG A 150 13.59 -1.04 -29.10
CA ARG A 150 13.67 0.38 -29.45
C ARG A 150 13.56 1.28 -28.23
N ARG A 151 14.31 2.37 -28.28
CA ARG A 151 14.32 3.41 -27.25
C ARG A 151 14.15 4.79 -27.86
N LEU A 152 13.13 5.52 -27.39
CA LEU A 152 12.87 6.90 -27.76
C LEU A 152 13.10 7.79 -26.54
N LEU A 153 14.00 8.76 -26.66
CA LEU A 153 14.32 9.72 -25.60
C LEU A 153 13.98 11.13 -26.07
N LEU A 154 13.21 11.85 -25.26
CA LEU A 154 12.80 13.23 -25.51
C LEU A 154 13.69 14.19 -24.72
N ARG A 155 14.03 15.34 -25.31
CA ARG A 155 14.88 16.33 -24.66
C ARG A 155 14.19 16.91 -23.42
N SER A 156 14.87 16.84 -22.28
CA SER A 156 14.45 17.51 -21.03
C SER A 156 14.21 19.01 -21.24
N GLY A 157 13.19 19.54 -20.57
CA GLY A 157 12.78 20.94 -20.65
C GLY A 157 11.88 21.30 -21.84
N GLU A 158 11.61 20.36 -22.76
CA GLU A 158 10.72 20.61 -23.90
C GLU A 158 9.27 20.15 -23.62
N THR A 159 8.31 20.93 -24.11
CA THR A 159 6.88 20.57 -24.09
C THR A 159 6.46 19.98 -25.43
N TRP A 160 5.48 19.09 -25.46
CA TRP A 160 4.95 18.42 -26.64
C TRP A 160 3.40 18.54 -26.63
N PRO A 161 2.83 19.49 -27.39
CA PRO A 161 1.41 19.81 -27.30
C PRO A 161 0.52 18.85 -28.09
N GLY A 162 -0.66 18.54 -27.54
CA GLY A 162 -1.75 17.87 -28.26
C GLY A 162 -1.40 16.46 -28.74
N VAL A 163 -0.65 15.71 -27.94
CA VAL A 163 -0.15 14.38 -28.31
C VAL A 163 -1.12 13.31 -27.83
N SER A 164 -1.39 12.32 -28.68
CA SER A 164 -2.06 11.09 -28.25
C SER A 164 -1.07 9.95 -28.37
N LEU A 165 -0.85 9.22 -27.27
CA LEU A 165 0.21 8.24 -27.17
C LEU A 165 -0.39 6.84 -27.11
N ALA A 166 -0.07 6.00 -28.10
CA ALA A 166 -0.43 4.59 -28.11
C ALA A 166 0.85 3.75 -28.20
N LEU A 167 1.12 2.93 -27.19
CA LEU A 167 2.26 2.02 -27.12
C LEU A 167 1.75 0.58 -27.24
N SER A 168 1.74 0.06 -28.46
CA SER A 168 1.09 -1.22 -28.83
C SER A 168 2.08 -2.29 -29.30
N GLY A 169 3.33 -1.90 -29.60
CA GLY A 169 4.36 -2.85 -30.02
C GLY A 169 4.76 -3.85 -28.94
N SER A 170 5.33 -4.98 -29.34
CA SER A 170 5.99 -5.91 -28.41
C SER A 170 7.39 -5.42 -28.08
N GLY A 171 7.71 -5.36 -26.79
CA GLY A 171 8.99 -4.91 -26.25
C GLY A 171 10.09 -5.99 -26.23
N PRO A 172 11.23 -5.71 -25.56
CA PRO A 172 11.44 -4.59 -24.65
C PRO A 172 11.56 -3.25 -25.38
N ASN A 173 10.73 -2.27 -25.02
CA ASN A 173 10.80 -0.91 -25.56
C ASN A 173 10.81 0.13 -24.43
N THR A 174 11.45 1.28 -24.70
CA THR A 174 11.56 2.39 -23.73
C THR A 174 11.13 3.72 -24.36
N LEU A 175 10.26 4.44 -23.68
CA LEU A 175 9.98 5.86 -23.90
C LEU A 175 10.45 6.64 -22.67
N GLY A 176 11.33 7.61 -22.85
CA GLY A 176 11.76 8.45 -21.72
C GLY A 176 12.43 9.75 -22.13
N ALA A 177 13.35 10.24 -21.30
CA ALA A 177 13.98 11.55 -21.48
C ALA A 177 15.51 11.46 -21.61
N PHE A 178 16.13 12.53 -22.13
CA PHE A 178 17.58 12.73 -22.07
C PHE A 178 17.95 14.16 -21.69
N GLY A 179 19.10 14.27 -21.02
CA GLY A 179 19.68 15.52 -20.56
C GLY A 179 19.14 16.01 -19.22
N PRO A 180 19.86 16.96 -18.59
CA PRO A 180 19.50 17.47 -17.28
C PRO A 180 18.29 18.41 -17.35
N GLY A 181 17.67 18.64 -16.19
CA GLY A 181 16.62 19.65 -16.01
C GLY A 181 15.23 19.05 -15.83
N ALA A 182 14.21 19.87 -16.10
CA ALA A 182 12.81 19.47 -15.98
C ALA A 182 12.47 18.35 -16.97
N ARG A 183 11.57 17.45 -16.57
CA ARG A 183 11.07 16.37 -17.44
C ARG A 183 10.43 16.96 -18.71
N PRO A 184 10.54 16.31 -19.87
CA PRO A 184 9.75 16.66 -21.03
C PRO A 184 8.26 16.57 -20.69
N ILE A 185 7.50 17.61 -21.06
CA ILE A 185 6.05 17.69 -20.80
C ILE A 185 5.29 17.19 -22.01
N LEU A 186 4.47 16.16 -21.85
CA LEU A 186 3.56 15.64 -22.87
C LEU A 186 2.15 16.09 -22.53
N GLN A 187 1.64 17.07 -23.27
CA GLN A 187 0.27 17.55 -23.08
C GLN A 187 -0.67 16.65 -23.85
N LEU A 188 -1.35 15.76 -23.13
CA LEU A 188 -2.09 14.65 -23.70
C LEU A 188 -3.44 15.13 -24.25
N GLY A 189 -3.70 14.77 -25.51
CA GLY A 189 -5.01 14.93 -26.16
C GLY A 189 -5.76 13.60 -26.24
N ALA A 190 -7.08 13.66 -26.36
CA ALA A 190 -7.94 12.48 -26.50
C ALA A 190 -7.50 11.58 -27.67
N ASN A 191 -7.34 10.27 -27.43
CA ASN A 191 -7.27 9.30 -28.52
C ASN A 191 -8.67 9.09 -29.11
N PRO A 192 -8.91 9.31 -30.43
CA PRO A 192 -10.20 9.01 -31.04
C PRO A 192 -10.59 7.54 -30.81
N GLY A 193 -11.62 7.30 -30.00
CA GLY A 193 -12.11 5.95 -29.68
C GLY A 193 -11.39 5.22 -28.53
N GLN A 194 -10.48 5.87 -27.80
CA GLN A 194 -9.86 5.31 -26.60
C GLN A 194 -9.88 6.31 -25.45
N SER A 195 -10.19 5.84 -24.24
CA SER A 195 -10.37 6.72 -23.10
C SER A 195 -9.06 7.19 -22.45
N ALA A 196 -7.85 6.83 -22.93
CA ALA A 196 -6.58 7.24 -22.30
C ALA A 196 -5.73 8.21 -23.14
N GLY A 197 -5.02 9.13 -22.48
CA GLY A 197 -4.04 10.03 -23.10
C GLY A 197 -2.77 9.30 -23.52
N LEU A 198 -2.22 8.49 -22.62
CA LEU A 198 -1.24 7.45 -22.91
C LEU A 198 -1.89 6.09 -22.72
N LEU A 199 -1.98 5.29 -23.78
CA LEU A 199 -2.44 3.90 -23.72
C LEU A 199 -1.28 2.94 -23.98
N VAL A 200 -1.04 2.02 -23.05
CA VAL A 200 -0.10 0.91 -23.21
C VAL A 200 -0.88 -0.39 -23.41
N SER A 201 -0.87 -0.92 -24.62
CA SER A 201 -1.52 -2.20 -24.96
C SER A 201 -0.52 -3.28 -25.39
N GLY A 202 0.74 -2.89 -25.63
CA GLY A 202 1.83 -3.79 -25.96
C GLY A 202 2.38 -4.54 -24.74
N THR A 203 3.47 -5.28 -24.96
CA THR A 203 4.15 -6.06 -23.91
C THR A 203 5.53 -5.49 -23.61
N ASP A 204 5.96 -5.55 -22.35
CA ASP A 204 7.32 -5.20 -21.92
C ASP A 204 7.75 -3.75 -22.24
N TRP A 205 7.03 -2.79 -21.66
CA TRP A 205 7.25 -1.35 -21.88
C TRP A 205 7.81 -0.66 -20.64
N ARG A 206 8.80 0.21 -20.84
CA ARG A 206 9.22 1.22 -19.86
C ARG A 206 8.80 2.61 -20.33
N VAL A 207 8.10 3.34 -19.48
CA VAL A 207 7.81 4.77 -19.65
C VAL A 207 8.40 5.48 -18.45
N MET A 208 9.38 6.36 -18.69
CA MET A 208 10.20 6.91 -17.60
C MET A 208 10.59 8.37 -17.77
N ASP A 209 10.73 9.07 -16.65
CA ASP A 209 11.27 10.44 -16.58
C ASP A 209 10.47 11.48 -17.39
N LEU A 210 9.14 11.33 -17.42
CA LEU A 210 8.23 12.19 -18.17
C LEU A 210 7.24 12.91 -17.28
N ASP A 211 6.78 14.06 -17.76
CA ASP A 211 5.64 14.79 -17.24
C ASP A 211 4.45 14.59 -18.20
N LEU A 212 3.36 14.03 -17.67
CA LEU A 212 2.18 13.58 -18.38
C LEU A 212 0.99 14.44 -17.93
N ASP A 213 0.67 15.44 -18.75
CA ASP A 213 -0.34 16.46 -18.44
C ASP A 213 -1.66 16.13 -19.13
N GLY A 214 -2.66 15.75 -18.34
CA GLY A 214 -4.00 15.38 -18.77
C GLY A 214 -4.93 16.55 -19.07
N THR A 215 -4.50 17.80 -18.96
CA THR A 215 -5.38 19.00 -19.04
C THR A 215 -6.24 19.05 -20.31
N ASN A 216 -5.77 18.48 -21.42
CA ASN A 216 -6.51 18.49 -22.71
C ASN A 216 -7.30 17.21 -22.98
N LEU A 217 -7.45 16.32 -21.99
CA LEU A 217 -8.30 15.14 -22.10
C LEU A 217 -9.79 15.54 -22.12
N PRO A 218 -10.68 14.71 -22.68
CA PRO A 218 -12.10 15.01 -22.71
C PRO A 218 -12.70 14.91 -21.29
N PRO A 219 -13.83 15.60 -21.02
CA PRO A 219 -14.47 15.59 -19.71
C PRO A 219 -15.03 14.21 -19.30
N ALA A 220 -15.23 14.03 -18.00
CA ALA A 220 -15.50 12.77 -17.27
C ALA A 220 -16.76 11.96 -17.64
N ASN A 221 -17.57 12.36 -18.62
CA ASN A 221 -18.84 11.67 -18.93
C ASN A 221 -18.69 10.48 -19.90
N THR A 222 -17.47 10.15 -20.30
CA THR A 222 -17.10 8.86 -20.88
C THR A 222 -16.27 8.11 -19.85
N GLU A 223 -16.78 7.01 -19.30
CA GLU A 223 -15.97 6.09 -18.49
C GLU A 223 -14.59 5.86 -19.16
N GLY A 224 -13.54 6.19 -18.43
CA GLY A 224 -12.17 5.83 -18.75
C GLY A 224 -11.21 6.96 -19.09
N ALA A 225 -11.55 8.25 -18.94
CA ALA A 225 -10.71 9.43 -19.26
C ALA A 225 -9.42 9.47 -18.41
N THR A 226 -8.47 8.60 -18.75
CA THR A 226 -7.29 8.28 -17.93
C THR A 226 -6.06 8.99 -18.49
N VAL A 227 -5.20 9.56 -17.62
CA VAL A 227 -3.92 10.12 -18.07
C VAL A 227 -3.03 9.00 -18.62
N VAL A 228 -2.85 7.92 -17.85
CA VAL A 228 -2.14 6.70 -18.25
C VAL A 228 -3.02 5.46 -18.10
N GLY A 229 -3.40 4.88 -19.25
CA GLY A 229 -4.14 3.64 -19.38
C GLY A 229 -3.24 2.45 -19.74
N SER A 230 -3.51 1.25 -19.21
CA SER A 230 -2.86 0.03 -19.69
C SER A 230 -3.80 -1.17 -19.78
N THR A 231 -3.72 -1.91 -20.89
CA THR A 231 -4.27 -3.27 -21.07
C THR A 231 -3.18 -4.27 -21.46
N GLY A 232 -1.95 -3.80 -21.66
CA GLY A 232 -0.79 -4.61 -21.98
C GLY A 232 -0.30 -5.42 -20.78
N THR A 233 0.79 -6.17 -20.95
CA THR A 233 1.44 -6.83 -19.81
C THR A 233 2.86 -6.34 -19.66
N GLU A 234 3.41 -6.40 -18.45
CA GLU A 234 4.81 -6.03 -18.20
C GLU A 234 5.08 -4.54 -18.44
N PHE A 235 4.25 -3.68 -17.86
CA PHE A 235 4.36 -2.23 -18.00
C PHE A 235 5.01 -1.60 -16.76
N LEU A 236 6.15 -0.94 -16.93
CA LEU A 236 6.80 -0.12 -15.91
C LEU A 236 6.62 1.37 -16.21
N GLY A 237 5.92 2.08 -15.33
CA GLY A 237 5.96 3.53 -15.19
C GLY A 237 6.93 3.92 -14.09
N MET A 238 7.96 4.71 -14.40
CA MET A 238 9.02 5.07 -13.46
C MET A 238 9.31 6.57 -13.48
N ASN A 239 9.47 7.21 -12.31
CA ASN A 239 9.81 8.64 -12.23
C ASN A 239 8.87 9.53 -13.04
N LEU A 240 7.57 9.24 -13.03
CA LEU A 240 6.57 9.99 -13.78
C LEU A 240 5.99 11.14 -12.93
N SER A 241 5.60 12.22 -13.59
CA SER A 241 4.68 13.25 -13.06
C SER A 241 3.38 13.08 -13.83
N ILE A 242 2.30 12.68 -13.17
CA ILE A 242 1.01 12.36 -13.79
C ILE A 242 -0.04 13.27 -13.16
N HIS A 243 -0.64 14.16 -13.95
CA HIS A 243 -1.57 15.12 -13.37
C HIS A 243 -2.62 15.69 -14.31
N ASN A 244 -3.57 16.41 -13.70
CA ASN A 244 -4.64 17.15 -14.37
C ASN A 244 -5.54 16.25 -15.24
N GLY A 245 -5.72 14.99 -14.85
CA GLY A 245 -6.68 14.09 -15.49
C GLY A 245 -8.13 14.43 -15.10
N ASN A 246 -9.05 14.26 -16.05
CA ASN A 246 -10.48 14.48 -15.81
C ASN A 246 -11.18 13.30 -15.11
N GLU A 247 -10.52 12.16 -14.95
CA GLU A 247 -11.05 11.03 -14.21
C GLU A 247 -9.93 10.31 -13.46
N VAL A 248 -9.16 9.45 -14.14
CA VAL A 248 -8.11 8.62 -13.51
C VAL A 248 -6.71 9.12 -13.88
N GLY A 249 -5.81 9.27 -12.91
CA GLY A 249 -4.39 9.51 -13.18
C GLY A 249 -3.72 8.29 -13.82
N TRP A 250 -3.54 7.24 -13.02
CA TRP A 250 -2.96 5.96 -13.43
C TRP A 250 -4.02 4.85 -13.36
N GLY A 251 -4.54 4.43 -14.51
CA GLY A 251 -5.56 3.39 -14.64
C GLY A 251 -5.05 2.19 -15.42
N VAL A 252 -4.67 1.12 -14.73
CA VAL A 252 -4.09 -0.06 -15.39
C VAL A 252 -4.96 -1.27 -15.13
N GLY A 253 -5.25 -2.06 -16.17
CA GLY A 253 -5.98 -3.32 -16.05
C GLY A 253 -5.31 -4.52 -16.70
N GLY A 254 -4.05 -4.36 -17.08
CA GLY A 254 -3.20 -5.45 -17.56
C GLY A 254 -2.24 -5.98 -16.50
N ASP A 255 -1.84 -7.24 -16.65
CA ASP A 255 -1.01 -7.95 -15.67
C ASP A 255 0.44 -7.42 -15.61
N ARG A 256 1.05 -7.52 -14.44
CA ARG A 256 2.44 -7.08 -14.20
C ARG A 256 2.63 -5.62 -14.56
N SER A 257 1.80 -4.77 -13.96
CA SER A 257 1.88 -3.32 -14.07
C SER A 257 2.53 -2.73 -12.82
N TYR A 258 3.54 -1.88 -13.02
CA TYR A 258 4.37 -1.32 -11.95
C TYR A 258 4.37 0.20 -12.04
N LEU A 259 3.99 0.88 -10.96
CA LEU A 259 4.21 2.31 -10.78
C LEU A 259 5.28 2.52 -9.71
N TYR A 260 6.40 3.13 -10.11
CA TYR A 260 7.59 3.22 -9.30
C TYR A 260 8.10 4.66 -9.18
N ASN A 261 8.36 5.11 -7.96
CA ASN A 261 8.97 6.42 -7.67
C ASN A 261 8.32 7.58 -8.44
N SER A 262 6.99 7.61 -8.51
CA SER A 262 6.23 8.53 -9.36
C SER A 262 5.30 9.41 -8.53
N GLN A 263 4.82 10.49 -9.15
CA GLN A 263 3.87 11.42 -8.57
C GLN A 263 2.56 11.38 -9.37
N VAL A 264 1.44 11.20 -8.68
CA VAL A 264 0.10 11.24 -9.28
C VAL A 264 -0.74 12.25 -8.51
N GLN A 265 -1.23 13.29 -9.18
CA GLN A 265 -1.87 14.43 -8.48
C GLN A 265 -2.89 15.18 -9.34
N ASN A 266 -3.75 15.98 -8.72
CA ASN A 266 -4.68 16.89 -9.41
C ASN A 266 -5.64 16.20 -10.39
N ASN A 267 -6.03 14.95 -10.14
CA ASN A 267 -7.00 14.22 -10.97
C ASN A 267 -8.42 14.37 -10.41
N ALA A 268 -9.44 14.31 -11.28
CA ALA A 268 -10.82 14.62 -10.89
C ALA A 268 -11.66 13.43 -10.39
N TYR A 269 -11.14 12.19 -10.37
CA TYR A 269 -11.78 11.03 -9.72
C TYR A 269 -10.76 10.02 -9.11
N PHE A 270 -10.32 9.04 -9.91
CA PHE A 270 -9.15 8.17 -9.70
C PHE A 270 -7.82 8.92 -9.55
N SER A 271 -7.05 8.77 -8.47
CA SER A 271 -5.60 8.93 -8.65
C SER A 271 -4.99 7.67 -9.24
N VAL A 272 -5.21 6.53 -8.59
CA VAL A 272 -4.68 5.25 -9.03
C VAL A 272 -5.80 4.22 -9.02
N TYR A 273 -5.99 3.56 -10.15
CA TYR A 273 -6.89 2.42 -10.30
C TYR A 273 -6.08 1.24 -10.88
N VAL A 274 -6.04 0.13 -10.14
CA VAL A 274 -5.27 -1.06 -10.52
C VAL A 274 -6.20 -2.28 -10.61
N ASP A 275 -6.21 -2.88 -11.79
CA ASP A 275 -6.76 -4.19 -12.11
C ASP A 275 -5.63 -5.11 -12.61
N GLY A 276 -5.91 -6.42 -12.67
CA GLY A 276 -4.98 -7.43 -13.16
C GLY A 276 -4.20 -8.16 -12.06
N VAL A 277 -3.22 -8.95 -12.50
CA VAL A 277 -2.43 -9.88 -11.67
C VAL A 277 -0.97 -9.41 -11.55
N ASP A 278 -0.38 -9.56 -10.36
CA ASP A 278 1.04 -9.28 -10.07
C ASP A 278 1.43 -7.81 -10.27
N SER A 279 0.58 -6.88 -9.80
CA SER A 279 0.78 -5.44 -9.94
C SER A 279 1.39 -4.82 -8.68
N ALA A 280 2.21 -3.78 -8.85
CA ALA A 280 2.85 -3.11 -7.72
C ALA A 280 2.85 -1.58 -7.81
N LEU A 281 2.69 -0.94 -6.66
CA LEU A 281 2.83 0.50 -6.46
C LEU A 281 3.88 0.73 -5.37
N MET A 282 5.01 1.34 -5.75
CA MET A 282 6.19 1.41 -4.89
C MET A 282 6.80 2.80 -4.86
N GLY A 283 7.02 3.35 -3.67
CA GLY A 283 7.79 4.57 -3.48
C GLY A 283 7.18 5.84 -4.07
N SER A 284 5.88 5.84 -4.36
CA SER A 284 5.20 6.91 -5.10
C SER A 284 4.45 7.85 -4.16
N SER A 285 4.29 9.11 -4.59
CA SER A 285 3.41 10.08 -3.92
C SER A 285 2.10 10.20 -4.69
N VAL A 286 0.99 9.99 -3.99
CA VAL A 286 -0.35 10.05 -4.56
C VAL A 286 -1.15 11.12 -3.82
N ASP A 287 -1.58 12.13 -4.56
CA ASP A 287 -2.46 13.20 -4.06
C ASP A 287 -3.84 13.04 -4.70
N GLN A 288 -4.85 12.92 -3.84
CA GLN A 288 -6.27 13.01 -4.09
C GLN A 288 -6.98 11.71 -4.44
N MET A 289 -7.89 11.39 -3.53
CA MET A 289 -8.95 10.41 -3.56
C MET A 289 -8.57 9.01 -3.13
N ARG A 290 -8.24 8.11 -4.05
CA ARG A 290 -8.25 6.68 -3.71
C ARG A 290 -7.27 5.91 -4.57
N ILE A 291 -6.54 4.98 -3.96
CA ILE A 291 -6.03 3.79 -4.65
C ILE A 291 -7.18 2.78 -4.66
N ALA A 292 -7.76 2.55 -5.82
CA ALA A 292 -8.79 1.56 -6.02
C ALA A 292 -8.17 0.31 -6.63
N VAL A 293 -8.46 -0.86 -6.06
CA VAL A 293 -8.02 -2.13 -6.65
C VAL A 293 -9.24 -2.97 -6.95
N SER A 294 -9.55 -3.27 -8.22
CA SER A 294 -10.59 -4.24 -8.61
C SER A 294 -12.06 -3.94 -8.33
N PHE A 295 -12.54 -2.77 -8.78
CA PHE A 295 -13.97 -2.46 -8.72
C PHE A 295 -14.78 -3.07 -9.87
N ILE A 296 -14.21 -3.20 -11.08
CA ILE A 296 -14.94 -3.68 -12.27
C ILE A 296 -14.74 -5.19 -12.48
N ARG A 297 -13.60 -5.76 -12.05
CA ARG A 297 -13.25 -7.19 -12.25
C ARG A 297 -12.72 -7.88 -10.98
N PRO A 298 -13.46 -7.83 -9.87
CA PRO A 298 -12.98 -8.24 -8.55
C PRO A 298 -12.49 -9.70 -8.49
N SER A 299 -13.03 -10.60 -9.33
CA SER A 299 -12.60 -12.01 -9.39
C SER A 299 -11.29 -12.25 -10.12
N GLU A 300 -10.82 -11.29 -10.93
CA GLU A 300 -9.63 -11.44 -11.79
C GLU A 300 -8.38 -10.82 -11.17
N SER A 301 -8.52 -9.77 -10.35
CA SER A 301 -7.37 -9.15 -9.70
C SER A 301 -6.89 -9.92 -8.47
N ARG A 302 -5.59 -10.22 -8.45
CA ARG A 302 -4.90 -10.82 -7.31
C ARG A 302 -3.42 -10.46 -7.36
N ASN A 303 -2.74 -10.62 -6.25
CA ASN A 303 -1.32 -10.33 -6.11
C ASN A 303 -0.99 -8.85 -6.33
N VAL A 304 -1.52 -8.00 -5.45
CA VAL A 304 -1.21 -6.57 -5.47
C VAL A 304 -0.28 -6.20 -4.32
N TYR A 305 0.80 -5.49 -4.64
CA TYR A 305 1.86 -5.09 -3.71
C TYR A 305 1.95 -3.56 -3.62
N ILE A 306 1.61 -2.99 -2.46
CA ILE A 306 1.61 -1.53 -2.24
C ILE A 306 2.58 -1.22 -1.10
N THR A 307 3.74 -0.63 -1.43
CA THR A 307 4.78 -0.34 -0.44
C THR A 307 5.40 1.05 -0.53
N ASP A 308 5.77 1.57 0.63
CA ASP A 308 6.56 2.80 0.78
C ASP A 308 5.96 4.02 0.06
N ASN A 309 4.64 4.11 -0.05
CA ASN A 309 3.99 5.26 -0.69
C ASN A 309 3.66 6.35 0.33
N LEU A 310 3.60 7.60 -0.16
CA LEU A 310 2.95 8.69 0.54
C LEU A 310 1.59 8.93 -0.11
N ILE A 311 0.50 8.68 0.61
CA ILE A 311 -0.87 8.73 0.09
C ILE A 311 -1.64 9.80 0.85
N ASP A 312 -2.03 10.85 0.14
CA ASP A 312 -2.88 11.91 0.66
C ASP A 312 -4.25 11.88 -0.02
N ALA A 313 -5.30 11.54 0.71
CA ALA A 313 -6.67 11.48 0.22
C ALA A 313 -7.51 12.68 0.71
N SER A 314 -6.95 13.89 0.60
CA SER A 314 -7.46 15.12 1.23
C SER A 314 -8.48 15.93 0.38
N ARG A 315 -9.12 15.31 -0.62
CA ARG A 315 -10.10 15.99 -1.50
C ARG A 315 -11.55 15.68 -1.10
N ALA A 316 -12.46 16.62 -1.40
CA ALA A 316 -13.85 16.57 -0.93
C ALA A 316 -14.67 15.38 -1.49
N ALA A 317 -15.18 14.56 -0.56
CA ALA A 317 -16.26 13.56 -0.61
C ALA A 317 -16.08 12.24 -1.40
N PRO A 318 -16.46 11.12 -0.75
CA PRO A 318 -15.70 10.45 0.30
C PRO A 318 -14.55 9.67 -0.32
N THR A 319 -13.37 9.72 0.29
CA THR A 319 -12.21 9.09 -0.31
C THR A 319 -11.42 8.28 0.69
N THR A 320 -11.43 6.96 0.54
CA THR A 320 -10.54 6.04 1.24
C THR A 320 -9.12 6.14 0.67
N GLY A 321 -8.09 6.21 1.51
CA GLY A 321 -6.69 6.19 1.06
C GLY A 321 -6.40 4.99 0.15
N ILE A 322 -6.60 3.78 0.67
CA ILE A 322 -6.58 2.53 -0.10
C ILE A 322 -7.92 1.81 0.04
N LYS A 323 -8.64 1.68 -1.06
CA LYS A 323 -9.83 0.83 -1.14
C LYS A 323 -9.49 -0.47 -1.85
N TRP A 324 -9.67 -1.56 -1.12
CA TRP A 324 -9.19 -2.87 -1.51
C TRP A 324 -10.34 -3.78 -1.98
N HIS A 325 -10.33 -4.17 -3.25
CA HIS A 325 -11.22 -5.20 -3.79
C HIS A 325 -10.47 -6.34 -4.51
N SER A 326 -9.16 -6.43 -4.37
CA SER A 326 -8.35 -7.54 -4.92
C SER A 326 -8.42 -8.78 -4.02
N ARG A 327 -8.09 -9.96 -4.56
CA ARG A 327 -8.20 -11.24 -3.83
C ARG A 327 -6.97 -11.59 -2.99
N ARG A 328 -5.84 -10.94 -3.22
CA ARG A 328 -4.63 -11.22 -2.45
C ARG A 328 -3.62 -10.08 -2.52
N GLY A 329 -3.03 -9.69 -1.40
CA GLY A 329 -1.96 -8.70 -1.44
C GLY A 329 -1.30 -8.33 -0.13
N VAL A 330 -0.40 -7.36 -0.26
CA VAL A 330 0.40 -6.81 0.84
C VAL A 330 0.38 -5.29 0.74
N ILE A 331 0.00 -4.63 1.82
CA ILE A 331 0.07 -3.19 2.02
C ILE A 331 1.05 -2.94 3.15
N THR A 332 2.25 -2.46 2.83
CA THR A 332 3.29 -2.30 3.86
C THR A 332 4.06 -1.01 3.78
N ASP A 333 4.53 -0.52 4.93
CA ASP A 333 5.45 0.60 5.00
C ASP A 333 4.93 1.93 4.38
N ASN A 334 3.63 2.09 4.14
CA ASN A 334 3.04 3.31 3.57
C ASN A 334 2.76 4.37 4.65
N ILE A 335 2.70 5.64 4.23
CA ILE A 335 2.20 6.77 5.04
C ILE A 335 0.90 7.26 4.40
N ILE A 336 -0.23 7.20 5.12
CA ILE A 336 -1.55 7.59 4.62
C ILE A 336 -2.11 8.71 5.49
N THR A 337 -2.37 9.87 4.89
CA THR A 337 -2.58 11.13 5.64
C THR A 337 -4.00 11.67 5.63
N ALA A 338 -4.90 11.22 4.76
CA ALA A 338 -6.27 11.72 4.74
C ALA A 338 -7.25 10.61 4.32
N GLY A 339 -8.55 10.88 4.44
CA GLY A 339 -9.64 10.09 3.88
C GLY A 339 -10.64 9.55 4.91
N THR A 340 -11.83 9.17 4.45
CA THR A 340 -12.88 8.53 5.29
C THR A 340 -12.44 7.19 5.87
N SER A 341 -11.46 6.55 5.25
CA SER A 341 -10.73 5.43 5.83
C SER A 341 -9.32 5.44 5.26
N ARG A 342 -8.30 5.07 6.05
CA ARG A 342 -6.95 4.97 5.48
C ARG A 342 -6.81 3.71 4.64
N ILE A 343 -7.36 2.60 5.12
CA ILE A 343 -7.50 1.35 4.38
C ILE A 343 -8.90 0.80 4.62
N ALA A 344 -9.64 0.50 3.56
CA ALA A 344 -10.95 -0.17 3.66
C ALA A 344 -11.08 -1.29 2.62
N THR A 345 -11.70 -2.42 3.00
CA THR A 345 -11.95 -3.53 2.06
C THR A 345 -13.39 -3.59 1.55
N SER A 346 -14.31 -2.81 2.10
CA SER A 346 -15.71 -2.69 1.63
C SER A 346 -15.85 -1.60 0.57
N ALA A 347 -16.93 -1.58 -0.23
CA ALA A 347 -17.27 -0.49 -1.13
C ALA A 347 -17.86 0.72 -0.37
N SER A 348 -18.59 0.46 0.72
CA SER A 348 -19.16 1.48 1.62
C SER A 348 -18.26 1.69 2.85
N ASP A 349 -17.90 2.94 3.14
CA ASP A 349 -17.12 3.31 4.34
C ASP A 349 -17.98 3.38 5.61
N VAL A 350 -19.30 3.15 5.50
CA VAL A 350 -20.26 3.43 6.59
C VAL A 350 -21.14 2.25 6.97
N GLU A 351 -21.47 1.35 6.06
CA GLU A 351 -22.45 0.29 6.32
C GLU A 351 -22.13 -0.99 5.54
N CYS A 352 -22.58 -2.12 6.09
CA CYS A 352 -22.54 -3.39 5.37
C CYS A 352 -23.45 -3.39 4.15
N ASP A 353 -22.85 -3.19 2.98
CA ASP A 353 -23.54 -3.32 1.70
C ASP A 353 -23.16 -4.63 0.98
N PHE A 354 -23.82 -5.72 1.35
CA PHE A 354 -23.68 -7.00 0.66
C PHE A 354 -24.34 -7.04 -0.73
N SER A 355 -24.97 -5.95 -1.19
CA SER A 355 -25.60 -5.91 -2.51
C SER A 355 -24.56 -5.89 -3.64
N LEU A 356 -23.32 -5.48 -3.35
CA LEU A 356 -22.25 -5.39 -4.32
C LEU A 356 -21.39 -6.67 -4.35
N ALA A 357 -21.31 -7.30 -5.51
CA ALA A 357 -20.51 -8.53 -5.70
C ALA A 357 -18.99 -8.31 -5.49
N VAL A 358 -18.52 -7.07 -5.58
CA VAL A 358 -17.10 -6.70 -5.41
C VAL A 358 -16.62 -6.90 -3.98
N ASP A 359 -17.53 -6.74 -3.01
CA ASP A 359 -17.26 -6.83 -1.56
C ASP A 359 -17.24 -8.27 -1.04
N ARG A 360 -17.40 -9.27 -1.92
CA ARG A 360 -17.47 -10.68 -1.52
C ARG A 360 -16.19 -11.44 -1.81
N ASN A 361 -15.81 -12.33 -0.88
CA ASN A 361 -14.61 -13.17 -0.97
C ASN A 361 -13.35 -12.34 -1.25
N LEU A 362 -13.08 -11.31 -0.46
CA LEU A 362 -11.97 -10.36 -0.64
C LEU A 362 -10.58 -10.98 -0.38
N GLY A 363 -10.55 -12.26 0.00
CA GLY A 363 -9.35 -13.07 0.05
C GLY A 363 -8.37 -12.61 1.14
N MET A 364 -7.07 -12.64 0.84
CA MET A 364 -6.02 -12.58 1.87
C MET A 364 -5.19 -11.30 1.81
N LEU A 365 -5.10 -10.58 2.93
CA LEU A 365 -4.43 -9.28 2.99
C LEU A 365 -3.47 -9.16 4.18
N LEU A 366 -2.20 -8.84 3.90
CA LEU A 366 -1.25 -8.42 4.92
C LEU A 366 -1.20 -6.88 4.96
N ILE A 367 -1.47 -6.30 6.13
CA ILE A 367 -1.34 -4.86 6.39
C ILE A 367 -0.29 -4.65 7.48
N GLU A 368 0.89 -4.19 7.10
CA GLU A 368 2.06 -4.21 7.99
C GLU A 368 2.87 -2.90 7.98
N ARG A 369 3.20 -2.35 9.16
CA ARG A 369 4.11 -1.19 9.30
C ARG A 369 3.69 0.07 8.55
N ASN A 370 2.39 0.29 8.39
CA ASN A 370 1.87 1.53 7.83
C ASN A 370 1.75 2.60 8.94
N ILE A 371 1.88 3.87 8.55
CA ILE A 371 1.55 5.04 9.38
C ILE A 371 0.23 5.61 8.88
N LEU A 372 -0.79 5.59 9.73
CA LEU A 372 -2.15 6.02 9.43
C LEU A 372 -2.49 7.24 10.30
N LYS A 373 -2.70 8.40 9.68
CA LYS A 373 -2.78 9.69 10.39
C LYS A 373 -3.70 10.70 9.73
N PRO A 374 -4.25 11.70 10.46
CA PRO A 374 -4.98 12.83 9.87
C PRO A 374 -4.07 13.78 9.11
N ASP A 375 -4.67 14.58 8.23
CA ASP A 375 -4.03 15.71 7.57
C ASP A 375 -4.24 17.01 8.35
N GLY A 376 -5.07 16.94 9.40
CA GLY A 376 -5.45 18.06 10.26
C GLY A 376 -6.63 18.86 9.73
N ASN A 377 -7.22 18.47 8.60
CA ASN A 377 -8.41 19.08 8.03
C ASN A 377 -9.67 18.25 8.39
N PRO A 378 -10.55 18.76 9.26
CA PRO A 378 -11.76 18.04 9.68
C PRO A 378 -12.75 17.77 8.55
N ALA A 379 -12.62 18.45 7.40
CA ALA A 379 -13.45 18.20 6.23
C ALA A 379 -13.04 16.92 5.48
N ASN A 380 -11.81 16.45 5.68
CA ASN A 380 -11.25 15.26 5.04
C ASN A 380 -11.31 14.03 5.96
N ASP A 381 -11.26 14.28 7.27
CA ASP A 381 -11.34 13.29 8.33
C ASP A 381 -12.65 13.45 9.11
N ASP A 382 -13.73 12.98 8.50
CA ASP A 382 -15.08 13.03 9.06
C ASP A 382 -15.30 12.01 10.19
N TYR A 383 -16.51 12.00 10.75
CA TYR A 383 -16.86 11.27 11.97
C TYR A 383 -16.79 9.74 11.88
N ILE A 384 -16.77 9.18 10.67
CA ILE A 384 -16.66 7.74 10.40
C ILE A 384 -15.22 7.33 10.11
N SER A 385 -14.28 8.30 10.16
CA SER A 385 -12.90 8.09 9.74
C SER A 385 -12.23 6.95 10.47
N THR A 386 -11.90 5.91 9.72
CA THR A 386 -11.32 4.68 10.25
C THR A 386 -9.87 4.50 9.79
N GLY A 387 -8.99 4.03 10.68
CA GLY A 387 -7.65 3.60 10.29
C GLY A 387 -7.75 2.44 9.31
N ILE A 388 -8.25 1.30 9.78
CA ILE A 388 -8.44 0.10 8.96
C ILE A 388 -9.86 -0.45 9.14
N ASP A 389 -10.62 -0.50 8.05
CA ASP A 389 -11.96 -1.11 7.97
C ASP A 389 -11.92 -2.42 7.17
N LEU A 390 -12.40 -3.50 7.78
CA LEU A 390 -12.33 -4.87 7.24
C LEU A 390 -13.74 -5.46 7.06
N THR A 391 -13.93 -6.09 5.91
CA THR A 391 -15.15 -6.76 5.42
C THR A 391 -14.75 -7.97 4.58
N GLU A 392 -15.40 -9.13 4.82
CA GLU A 392 -15.25 -10.41 4.09
C GLU A 392 -13.83 -10.78 3.60
N ASN A 393 -12.81 -10.55 4.44
CA ASN A 393 -11.42 -10.82 4.13
C ASN A 393 -10.71 -11.56 5.27
N ASP A 394 -9.74 -12.41 4.93
CA ASP A 394 -8.74 -12.93 5.85
C ASP A 394 -7.59 -11.90 5.94
N ALA A 395 -7.24 -11.44 7.13
CA ALA A 395 -6.21 -10.40 7.27
C ALA A 395 -5.24 -10.61 8.42
N MET A 396 -3.99 -10.26 8.15
CA MET A 396 -2.96 -10.03 9.17
C MET A 396 -2.69 -8.53 9.22
N VAL A 397 -3.04 -7.89 10.33
CA VAL A 397 -2.86 -6.45 10.58
C VAL A 397 -1.87 -6.27 11.71
N ARG A 398 -0.62 -5.94 11.38
CA ARG A 398 0.45 -5.91 12.39
C ARG A 398 1.43 -4.77 12.31
N ASN A 399 2.00 -4.40 13.45
CA ASN A 399 3.01 -3.35 13.57
C ASN A 399 2.59 -2.01 12.93
N ASN A 400 1.30 -1.69 12.79
CA ASN A 400 0.90 -0.39 12.26
C ASN A 400 0.94 0.67 13.36
N LEU A 401 1.27 1.91 12.98
CA LEU A 401 1.16 3.09 13.83
C LEU A 401 -0.07 3.88 13.36
N ILE A 402 -1.05 4.04 14.26
CA ILE A 402 -2.29 4.74 13.96
C ILE A 402 -2.42 5.89 14.94
N TYR A 403 -2.71 7.09 14.46
CA TYR A 403 -3.00 8.18 15.38
C TYR A 403 -4.09 9.12 14.91
N ASP A 404 -4.86 9.63 15.87
CA ASP A 404 -5.94 10.60 15.68
C ASP A 404 -6.99 10.21 14.63
N MET A 405 -7.20 8.91 14.43
CA MET A 405 -8.37 8.38 13.72
C MET A 405 -9.58 8.37 14.66
N ASN A 406 -10.80 8.55 14.12
CA ASN A 406 -12.01 8.43 14.94
C ASN A 406 -12.25 6.98 15.38
N LEU A 407 -11.81 6.02 14.57
CA LEU A 407 -11.80 4.60 14.85
C LEU A 407 -10.49 3.99 14.35
N ALA A 408 -9.76 3.22 15.16
CA ALA A 408 -8.53 2.60 14.68
C ALA A 408 -8.80 1.35 13.83
N PHE A 409 -9.65 0.44 14.33
CA PHE A 409 -10.01 -0.80 13.66
C PHE A 409 -11.52 -1.00 13.65
N ARG A 410 -12.07 -1.23 12.45
CA ARG A 410 -13.44 -1.68 12.27
C ARG A 410 -13.46 -3.08 11.68
N GLY A 411 -14.28 -3.94 12.27
CA GLY A 411 -14.64 -5.23 11.71
C GLY A 411 -16.13 -5.26 11.45
N ALA A 412 -16.52 -5.40 10.19
CA ALA A 412 -17.91 -5.45 9.80
C ALA A 412 -18.16 -6.62 8.85
N CYS A 413 -19.45 -6.90 8.63
CA CYS A 413 -19.91 -7.63 7.46
C CYS A 413 -19.26 -9.01 7.24
N GLY A 414 -19.06 -9.78 8.31
CA GLY A 414 -18.60 -11.17 8.20
C GLY A 414 -17.11 -11.35 7.93
N ALA A 415 -16.26 -10.35 8.16
CA ALA A 415 -14.81 -10.54 8.18
C ALA A 415 -14.40 -11.71 9.11
N SER A 416 -13.54 -12.59 8.62
CA SER A 416 -13.14 -13.84 9.27
C SER A 416 -11.63 -14.03 9.25
N ASN A 417 -11.07 -14.78 10.21
CA ASN A 417 -9.62 -15.05 10.29
C ASN A 417 -8.78 -13.76 10.24
N VAL A 418 -9.09 -12.82 11.13
CA VAL A 418 -8.40 -11.54 11.23
C VAL A 418 -7.52 -11.54 12.47
N HIS A 419 -6.24 -11.22 12.27
CA HIS A 419 -5.27 -11.10 13.34
C HIS A 419 -4.81 -9.64 13.44
N VAL A 420 -5.17 -8.95 14.53
CA VAL A 420 -4.74 -7.58 14.84
C VAL A 420 -3.66 -7.67 15.91
N LEU A 421 -2.40 -7.61 15.50
CA LEU A 421 -1.25 -7.96 16.35
C LEU A 421 -0.21 -6.83 16.45
N ASN A 422 0.22 -6.48 17.65
CA ASN A 422 1.34 -5.54 17.83
C ASN A 422 1.16 -4.19 17.12
N ASN A 423 -0.06 -3.66 17.04
CA ASN A 423 -0.28 -2.30 16.56
C ASN A 423 -0.19 -1.30 17.71
N SER A 424 0.14 -0.04 17.41
CA SER A 424 0.17 1.05 18.37
C SER A 424 -0.77 2.17 17.91
N VAL A 425 -1.68 2.57 18.80
CA VAL A 425 -2.73 3.54 18.52
C VAL A 425 -2.70 4.67 19.56
N TYR A 426 -2.79 5.91 19.10
CA TYR A 426 -2.83 7.11 19.94
C TYR A 426 -3.95 8.05 19.50
N MET A 427 -4.74 8.55 20.44
CA MET A 427 -5.78 9.55 20.16
C MET A 427 -5.66 10.72 21.13
N THR A 428 -5.49 11.92 20.57
CA THR A 428 -5.44 13.18 21.30
C THR A 428 -6.82 13.58 21.85
N PRO A 429 -6.88 14.56 22.77
CA PRO A 429 -8.14 15.04 23.36
C PRO A 429 -9.08 15.79 22.41
N ASN A 430 -8.81 15.88 21.11
CA ASN A 430 -9.50 16.85 20.24
C ASN A 430 -9.63 16.36 18.79
N THR A 431 -10.46 15.34 18.56
CA THR A 431 -11.05 15.18 17.22
C THR A 431 -12.19 16.19 17.10
N THR A 432 -12.03 17.18 16.24
CA THR A 432 -13.08 18.11 15.85
C THR A 432 -14.24 17.33 15.23
N GLY A 433 -15.22 16.96 16.06
CA GLY A 433 -16.47 16.38 15.61
C GLY A 433 -16.55 14.86 15.71
N LEU A 434 -17.49 14.42 16.56
CA LEU A 434 -18.39 13.28 16.31
C LEU A 434 -17.87 11.84 16.52
N ASN A 435 -17.47 11.46 17.74
CA ASN A 435 -17.61 10.05 18.15
C ASN A 435 -18.90 9.87 18.97
N ILE A 436 -19.94 9.30 18.34
CA ILE A 436 -21.22 8.92 18.95
C ILE A 436 -21.18 7.39 19.17
N GLY A 437 -20.62 6.91 20.27
CA GLY A 437 -20.82 5.53 20.73
C GLY A 437 -20.03 4.43 20.01
N ASN A 438 -18.93 4.76 19.31
CA ASN A 438 -18.07 3.78 18.65
C ASN A 438 -16.74 3.60 19.42
N GLY A 439 -16.22 2.37 19.44
CA GLY A 439 -15.01 2.04 20.20
C GLY A 439 -13.75 2.61 19.54
N ASP A 440 -13.06 3.55 20.18
CA ASP A 440 -11.84 4.21 19.68
C ASP A 440 -10.84 3.22 19.07
N PHE A 441 -10.56 2.11 19.76
CA PHE A 441 -9.61 1.12 19.29
C PHE A 441 -10.25 0.12 18.34
N LEU A 442 -11.33 -0.54 18.78
CA LEU A 442 -11.94 -1.63 18.05
C LEU A 442 -13.46 -1.53 18.09
N ASN A 443 -14.07 -1.52 16.92
CA ASN A 443 -15.52 -1.62 16.75
C ASN A 443 -15.85 -2.84 15.89
N ILE A 444 -16.58 -3.81 16.46
CA ILE A 444 -17.09 -4.97 15.72
C ILE A 444 -18.59 -4.83 15.54
N GLU A 445 -19.04 -4.76 14.30
CA GLU A 445 -20.46 -4.64 13.98
C GLU A 445 -21.12 -6.01 13.75
N LEU A 446 -22.45 -6.03 13.79
CA LEU A 446 -23.21 -7.22 13.40
C LEU A 446 -23.32 -7.31 11.87
N PRO A 447 -23.38 -8.52 11.28
CA PRO A 447 -23.35 -9.84 11.92
C PRO A 447 -21.98 -10.19 12.51
N ALA A 448 -21.98 -11.09 13.50
CA ALA A 448 -20.78 -11.47 14.26
C ALA A 448 -19.61 -11.93 13.36
N VAL A 449 -18.40 -11.57 13.78
CA VAL A 449 -17.15 -12.00 13.16
C VAL A 449 -16.76 -13.43 13.57
N SER A 450 -15.77 -14.02 12.90
CA SER A 450 -15.25 -15.35 13.26
C SER A 450 -13.73 -15.44 13.22
N ASN A 451 -13.14 -16.14 14.19
CA ASN A 451 -11.70 -16.33 14.33
C ASN A 451 -10.88 -15.02 14.31
N TRP A 452 -11.34 -14.02 15.07
CA TRP A 452 -10.58 -12.79 15.31
C TRP A 452 -9.63 -12.97 16.49
N GLU A 453 -8.38 -12.56 16.32
CA GLU A 453 -7.37 -12.51 17.36
C GLU A 453 -6.82 -11.10 17.50
N VAL A 454 -6.98 -10.50 18.69
CA VAL A 454 -6.50 -9.15 18.98
C VAL A 454 -5.52 -9.22 20.13
N ARG A 455 -4.22 -9.14 19.84
CA ARG A 455 -3.16 -9.34 20.84
C ARG A 455 -1.99 -8.39 20.74
N ASN A 456 -1.36 -8.14 21.89
CA ASN A 456 -0.15 -7.33 22.00
C ASN A 456 -0.30 -5.93 21.42
N ASN A 457 -1.52 -5.38 21.31
CA ASN A 457 -1.71 -4.02 20.81
C ASN A 457 -1.62 -3.01 21.96
N LEU A 458 -1.10 -1.83 21.66
CA LEU A 458 -1.07 -0.69 22.57
C LEU A 458 -2.10 0.34 22.10
N MET A 459 -2.98 0.75 23.00
CA MET A 459 -3.98 1.80 22.76
C MET A 459 -3.91 2.87 23.85
N TRP A 460 -3.61 4.10 23.45
CA TRP A 460 -3.73 5.29 24.28
C TRP A 460 -4.82 6.20 23.71
N SER A 461 -5.93 6.37 24.44
CA SER A 461 -6.98 7.34 24.11
C SER A 461 -7.11 8.41 25.19
N GLU A 462 -6.85 9.67 24.84
CA GLU A 462 -7.22 10.83 25.66
C GLU A 462 -8.57 11.41 25.24
N ASN A 463 -9.21 10.85 24.22
CA ASN A 463 -10.50 11.29 23.72
C ASN A 463 -11.60 11.09 24.79
N PRO A 464 -12.29 12.13 25.26
CA PRO A 464 -13.39 11.97 26.23
C PRO A 464 -14.65 11.37 25.61
N GLY A 465 -14.79 11.39 24.28
CA GLY A 465 -16.00 11.04 23.56
C GLY A 465 -17.14 12.06 23.74
N ILE A 466 -18.15 12.02 22.88
CA ILE A 466 -19.32 12.90 23.03
C ILE A 466 -20.28 12.31 24.07
N ASN A 467 -20.74 13.14 25.00
CA ASN A 467 -21.73 12.75 26.02
C ASN A 467 -21.35 11.48 26.82
N GLY A 468 -20.06 11.18 26.97
CA GLY A 468 -19.58 9.96 27.64
C GLY A 468 -19.65 8.67 26.81
N LEU A 469 -19.96 8.76 25.51
CA LEU A 469 -20.09 7.65 24.55
C LEU A 469 -18.81 7.39 23.73
N GLY A 470 -17.60 7.64 24.28
CA GLY A 470 -16.35 7.21 23.64
C GLY A 470 -15.87 5.92 24.29
N GLU A 471 -16.16 4.75 23.73
CA GLU A 471 -15.70 3.44 24.23
C GLU A 471 -14.25 3.20 23.74
N LEU A 472 -13.49 2.31 24.37
CA LEU A 472 -12.26 1.78 23.75
C LEU A 472 -12.59 0.65 22.79
N ILE A 473 -13.42 -0.29 23.26
CA ILE A 473 -13.86 -1.44 22.50
C ILE A 473 -15.38 -1.50 22.57
N ASN A 474 -16.01 -1.66 21.41
CA ASN A 474 -17.43 -1.97 21.31
C ASN A 474 -17.62 -3.22 20.44
N LEU A 475 -18.27 -4.24 21.00
CA LEU A 475 -18.56 -5.49 20.30
C LEU A 475 -20.06 -5.68 20.11
N GLY A 476 -20.49 -5.77 18.85
CA GLY A 476 -21.84 -6.17 18.48
C GLY A 476 -22.18 -7.61 18.84
N ALA A 477 -21.16 -8.48 18.96
CA ALA A 477 -21.29 -9.87 19.40
C ALA A 477 -20.09 -10.31 20.26
N THR A 478 -20.32 -11.24 21.18
CA THR A 478 -19.32 -11.72 22.16
C THR A 478 -18.64 -13.04 21.76
N THR A 479 -18.90 -13.55 20.56
CA THR A 479 -18.33 -14.80 20.05
C THR A 479 -17.50 -14.54 18.80
N GLY A 480 -16.58 -15.46 18.50
CA GLY A 480 -15.76 -15.38 17.29
C GLY A 480 -14.59 -14.40 17.36
N ILE A 481 -14.35 -13.79 18.53
CA ILE A 481 -13.23 -12.89 18.80
C ILE A 481 -12.56 -13.25 20.13
N ALA A 482 -11.23 -13.18 20.17
CA ALA A 482 -10.42 -13.38 21.37
C ALA A 482 -9.43 -12.22 21.55
N LEU A 483 -9.49 -11.58 22.73
CA LEU A 483 -8.57 -10.52 23.12
C LEU A 483 -7.60 -11.03 24.20
N SER A 484 -6.34 -10.62 24.13
CA SER A 484 -5.35 -10.95 25.18
C SER A 484 -4.11 -10.07 25.09
N ASN A 485 -3.44 -9.84 26.22
CA ASN A 485 -2.14 -9.14 26.28
C ASN A 485 -2.14 -7.78 25.55
N ASN A 486 -3.26 -7.06 25.49
CA ASN A 486 -3.28 -5.69 24.99
C ASN A 486 -3.04 -4.71 26.15
N LEU A 487 -2.52 -3.53 25.86
CA LEU A 487 -2.40 -2.45 26.83
C LEU A 487 -3.32 -1.32 26.44
N TYR A 488 -4.32 -1.07 27.29
CA TYR A 488 -5.31 -0.03 27.12
C TYR A 488 -5.05 1.13 28.07
N TYR A 489 -5.26 2.36 27.60
CA TYR A 489 -5.27 3.54 28.45
C TYR A 489 -6.35 4.51 28.00
N LYS A 490 -7.35 4.73 28.87
CA LYS A 490 -8.41 5.71 28.67
C LYS A 490 -8.82 6.33 30.01
N PRO A 491 -8.08 7.33 30.50
CA PRO A 491 -8.34 7.92 31.81
C PRO A 491 -9.69 8.66 31.89
N SER A 492 -10.27 9.02 30.74
CA SER A 492 -11.55 9.73 30.65
C SER A 492 -12.77 8.85 30.95
N LYS A 493 -12.63 7.52 31.06
CA LYS A 493 -13.78 6.60 31.18
C LYS A 493 -13.50 5.40 32.07
N ALA A 494 -14.29 5.26 33.13
CA ALA A 494 -14.17 4.14 34.08
C ALA A 494 -14.54 2.78 33.47
N ASN A 495 -15.56 2.76 32.58
CA ASN A 495 -16.06 1.54 31.95
C ASN A 495 -15.90 1.64 30.41
N PRO A 496 -14.69 1.49 29.87
CA PRO A 496 -14.41 1.75 28.47
C PRO A 496 -14.76 0.57 27.54
N PHE A 497 -15.15 -0.59 28.07
CA PHE A 497 -15.49 -1.77 27.25
C PHE A 497 -16.99 -1.93 27.15
N ALA A 498 -17.51 -2.18 25.95
CA ALA A 498 -18.94 -2.26 25.70
C ALA A 498 -19.35 -3.46 24.85
N VAL A 499 -20.59 -3.90 25.08
CA VAL A 499 -21.29 -4.87 24.23
C VAL A 499 -22.62 -4.27 23.80
N GLY A 500 -22.93 -4.38 22.51
CA GLY A 500 -24.20 -3.97 21.93
C GLY A 500 -24.04 -3.41 20.52
N PRO A 501 -25.16 -3.00 19.88
CA PRO A 501 -25.13 -2.37 18.57
C PRO A 501 -24.20 -1.14 18.54
N SER A 502 -23.54 -0.93 17.39
CA SER A 502 -22.74 0.27 17.10
C SER A 502 -23.52 1.54 17.43
N GLY A 503 -22.91 2.51 18.11
CA GLY A 503 -23.56 3.73 18.58
C GLY A 503 -24.57 3.60 19.73
N LEU A 504 -25.01 2.38 20.07
CA LEU A 504 -26.04 2.10 21.08
C LEU A 504 -25.67 0.88 21.97
N PRO A 505 -24.54 0.92 22.68
CA PRO A 505 -24.13 -0.19 23.53
C PRO A 505 -25.14 -0.44 24.65
N THR A 506 -25.46 -1.70 24.89
CA THR A 506 -26.46 -2.13 25.89
C THR A 506 -25.83 -2.39 27.26
N ALA A 507 -24.53 -2.67 27.30
CA ALA A 507 -23.78 -2.88 28.54
C ALA A 507 -22.36 -2.28 28.46
N ARG A 508 -21.83 -1.88 29.63
CA ARG A 508 -20.47 -1.34 29.79
C ARG A 508 -19.77 -1.99 30.97
N TYR A 509 -18.47 -2.18 30.84
CA TYR A 509 -17.64 -2.89 31.81
C TYR A 509 -16.33 -2.14 32.06
N ASP A 510 -15.83 -2.23 33.30
CA ASP A 510 -14.41 -2.05 33.57
C ASP A 510 -13.63 -3.28 33.05
N LEU A 511 -12.29 -3.26 33.16
CA LEU A 511 -11.47 -4.38 32.68
C LEU A 511 -11.78 -5.69 33.40
N SER A 512 -12.06 -5.65 34.71
CA SER A 512 -12.32 -6.86 35.50
C SER A 512 -13.64 -7.52 35.09
N GLY A 513 -14.69 -6.73 34.86
CA GLY A 513 -15.97 -7.19 34.36
C GLY A 513 -15.85 -7.70 32.92
N TRP A 514 -15.05 -7.03 32.09
CA TRP A 514 -14.78 -7.47 30.71
C TRP A 514 -14.09 -8.84 30.66
N GLN A 515 -13.06 -9.03 31.49
CA GLN A 515 -12.35 -10.31 31.63
C GLN A 515 -13.25 -11.40 32.22
N ALA A 516 -14.15 -11.06 33.14
CA ALA A 516 -15.11 -12.01 33.71
C ALA A 516 -16.12 -12.55 32.68
N LEU A 517 -16.34 -11.85 31.56
CA LEU A 517 -17.11 -12.36 30.41
C LEU A 517 -16.34 -13.41 29.59
N GLY A 518 -15.03 -13.59 29.84
CA GLY A 518 -14.16 -14.48 29.07
C GLY A 518 -13.73 -13.91 27.71
N LEU A 519 -13.97 -12.62 27.46
CA LEU A 519 -13.62 -11.95 26.20
C LEU A 519 -12.15 -11.55 26.12
N ASP A 520 -11.54 -11.28 27.27
CA ASP A 520 -10.14 -10.90 27.42
C ASP A 520 -9.50 -11.67 28.57
N SER A 521 -8.26 -12.14 28.38
CA SER A 521 -7.57 -13.01 29.34
C SER A 521 -6.39 -12.38 30.06
N HIS A 522 -5.67 -11.44 29.45
CA HIS A 522 -4.40 -10.93 30.01
C HIS A 522 -4.12 -9.45 29.67
N SER A 523 -5.07 -8.73 29.08
CA SER A 523 -4.86 -7.32 28.81
C SER A 523 -4.79 -6.49 30.09
N LEU A 524 -4.17 -5.31 29.99
CA LEU A 524 -3.94 -4.35 31.06
C LEU A 524 -4.69 -3.05 30.75
N LEU A 525 -5.14 -2.36 31.79
CA LEU A 525 -5.70 -1.00 31.71
C LEU A 525 -4.83 -0.09 32.59
N ALA A 526 -3.82 0.55 31.99
CA ALA A 526 -2.82 1.34 32.70
C ALA A 526 -2.16 2.35 31.75
N ASP A 527 -1.61 3.43 32.32
CA ASP A 527 -0.82 4.41 31.57
C ASP A 527 0.39 3.71 30.90
N PRO A 528 0.59 3.83 29.58
CA PRO A 528 1.65 3.15 28.88
C PRO A 528 3.05 3.71 29.15
N GLN A 529 3.16 4.87 29.81
CA GLN A 529 4.43 5.53 30.16
C GLN A 529 5.35 5.65 28.93
N LEU A 530 4.82 6.19 27.83
CA LEU A 530 5.62 6.47 26.63
C LEU A 530 6.62 7.59 26.91
N VAL A 531 7.75 7.55 26.21
CA VAL A 531 8.73 8.65 26.22
C VAL A 531 8.13 9.93 25.63
N SER A 532 7.35 9.77 24.56
CA SER A 532 6.62 10.86 23.94
C SER A 532 5.30 10.37 23.35
N ALA A 533 4.23 11.09 23.66
CA ALA A 533 2.93 10.99 22.99
C ALA A 533 2.76 12.05 21.87
N ASN A 534 3.77 12.90 21.63
CA ASN A 534 3.74 13.88 20.55
C ASN A 534 4.01 13.19 19.19
N PRO A 535 3.08 13.21 18.22
CA PRO A 535 3.25 12.60 16.90
C PRO A 535 4.38 13.21 16.05
N ALA A 536 4.81 14.44 16.37
CA ALA A 536 5.94 15.09 15.71
C ALA A 536 7.31 14.66 16.29
N SER A 537 7.33 13.89 17.38
CA SER A 537 8.55 13.42 18.01
C SER A 537 9.10 12.18 17.31
N ALA A 538 10.42 12.10 17.17
CA ALA A 538 11.10 10.87 16.74
C ALA A 538 10.93 9.72 17.75
N ASP A 539 10.61 10.04 19.01
CA ASP A 539 10.33 9.10 20.10
C ASP A 539 8.83 8.77 20.23
N PHE A 540 8.00 9.15 19.26
CA PHE A 540 6.57 8.84 19.31
C PHE A 540 6.35 7.32 19.40
N PHE A 541 5.48 6.89 20.33
CA PHE A 541 5.25 5.48 20.70
C PHE A 541 6.44 4.72 21.32
N ARG A 542 7.60 5.35 21.55
CA ARG A 542 8.70 4.70 22.25
C ARG A 542 8.31 4.45 23.71
N LEU A 543 8.48 3.21 24.17
CA LEU A 543 8.21 2.82 25.55
C LEU A 543 9.23 3.47 26.50
N GLY A 544 8.77 4.06 27.60
CA GLY A 544 9.63 4.50 28.69
C GLY A 544 10.04 3.32 29.58
N ALA A 545 11.12 3.46 30.34
CA ALA A 545 11.68 2.38 31.16
C ALA A 545 10.73 1.81 32.24
N SER A 546 9.69 2.55 32.60
CA SER A 546 8.65 2.13 33.55
C SER A 546 7.37 1.64 32.87
N SER A 547 7.38 1.46 31.55
CA SER A 547 6.20 1.08 30.80
C SER A 547 5.70 -0.31 31.19
N PRO A 548 4.40 -0.47 31.48
CA PRO A 548 3.80 -1.78 31.70
C PRO A 548 3.71 -2.63 30.42
N ALA A 549 4.05 -2.07 29.25
CA ALA A 549 4.11 -2.82 28.00
C ALA A 549 5.35 -3.74 27.91
N ILE A 550 6.41 -3.44 28.66
CA ILE A 550 7.69 -4.15 28.57
C ILE A 550 7.52 -5.58 29.10
N GLY A 551 7.80 -6.57 28.25
CA GLY A 551 7.70 -8.00 28.60
C GLY A 551 6.29 -8.52 28.91
N ALA A 552 5.25 -7.68 28.80
CA ALA A 552 3.87 -8.04 29.15
C ALA A 552 3.08 -8.71 28.01
N GLY A 553 3.66 -8.74 26.81
CA GLY A 553 3.12 -9.40 25.63
C GLY A 553 3.28 -10.93 25.68
N THR A 554 2.80 -11.58 24.62
CA THR A 554 2.90 -13.03 24.44
C THR A 554 3.50 -13.37 23.07
N PRO A 555 4.15 -14.54 22.88
CA PRO A 555 4.59 -14.96 21.55
C PRO A 555 3.43 -14.98 20.56
N VAL A 556 3.58 -14.23 19.47
CA VAL A 556 2.65 -14.20 18.33
C VAL A 556 3.47 -14.23 17.03
N ALA A 557 2.79 -14.36 15.88
CA ALA A 557 3.42 -14.43 14.57
C ALA A 557 3.91 -13.05 14.05
N VAL A 558 4.65 -12.35 14.90
CA VAL A 558 5.26 -11.04 14.67
C VAL A 558 6.68 -11.10 15.21
N PHE A 559 7.67 -11.18 14.31
CA PHE A 559 9.07 -11.47 14.67
C PHE A 559 9.98 -10.26 14.63
N GLU A 560 9.47 -9.14 14.15
CA GLU A 560 10.15 -7.86 14.15
C GLU A 560 9.17 -6.76 14.54
N ASP A 561 9.67 -5.62 15.01
CA ASP A 561 8.87 -4.43 15.31
C ASP A 561 8.75 -3.49 14.09
N PHE A 562 8.16 -2.32 14.28
CA PHE A 562 7.99 -1.30 13.24
C PHE A 562 9.31 -0.87 12.57
N TYR A 563 10.41 -0.87 13.31
CA TYR A 563 11.74 -0.50 12.84
C TYR A 563 12.59 -1.71 12.43
N ARG A 564 11.97 -2.88 12.26
CA ARG A 564 12.63 -4.14 11.91
C ARG A 564 13.61 -4.62 13.00
N THR A 565 13.34 -4.26 14.26
CA THR A 565 14.04 -4.84 15.42
C THR A 565 13.53 -6.26 15.64
N PRO A 566 14.40 -7.27 15.78
CA PRO A 566 13.96 -8.61 16.15
C PRO A 566 13.16 -8.64 17.46
N ARG A 567 12.16 -9.53 17.53
CA ARG A 567 11.40 -9.89 18.74
C ARG A 567 11.73 -11.32 19.16
N PRO A 568 11.71 -11.64 20.47
CA PRO A 568 11.46 -10.75 21.62
C PRO A 568 12.62 -9.77 21.90
N SER A 569 12.36 -8.75 22.72
CA SER A 569 13.42 -7.95 23.36
C SER A 569 14.06 -8.77 24.50
N ALA A 570 15.06 -8.20 25.19
CA ALA A 570 15.72 -8.89 26.30
C ALA A 570 14.75 -9.23 27.46
N ASP A 571 13.72 -8.41 27.65
CA ASP A 571 12.74 -8.53 28.74
C ASP A 571 11.50 -9.34 28.34
N GLY A 572 11.46 -9.87 27.11
CA GLY A 572 10.36 -10.68 26.59
C GLY A 572 9.65 -10.03 25.41
N TYR A 573 8.35 -10.32 25.26
CA TYR A 573 7.55 -9.75 24.18
C TYR A 573 6.93 -8.45 24.65
N ASP A 574 7.31 -7.34 24.02
CA ASP A 574 6.71 -6.04 24.33
C ASP A 574 5.36 -5.87 23.62
N ILE A 575 4.41 -5.25 24.32
CA ILE A 575 3.12 -4.83 23.75
C ILE A 575 3.33 -3.57 22.89
N GLY A 576 2.67 -3.51 21.75
CA GLY A 576 2.73 -2.41 20.78
C GLY A 576 3.63 -2.70 19.59
N ALA A 577 3.69 -1.74 18.66
CA ALA A 577 4.40 -1.84 17.40
C ALA A 577 5.92 -1.61 17.51
N ILE A 578 6.40 -1.05 18.62
CA ILE A 578 7.82 -0.69 18.81
C ILE A 578 8.32 -1.38 20.09
N ASN A 579 9.45 -2.08 20.02
CA ASN A 579 10.07 -2.69 21.20
C ASN A 579 10.71 -1.63 22.11
N PHE A 580 10.81 -1.95 23.39
CA PHE A 580 11.68 -1.18 24.29
C PHE A 580 13.15 -1.38 23.91
N ARG A 581 13.93 -0.30 24.00
CA ARG A 581 15.35 -0.25 23.65
C ARG A 581 16.10 0.71 24.58
#